data_AF-A0A075LU48-F1
#
_entry.id   AF-A0A075LU48-F1
#
_cell.length_a   1.000
_cell.length_b   1.000
_cell.length_c   1.000
_cell.angle_alpha   90.00
_cell.angle_beta   90.00
_cell.angle_gamma   90.00
#
_symmetry.space_group_name_H-M   'P 1'
#
loop_
_entity.id
_entity.type
_entity.pdbx_description
1 polymer ?
#
loop_
_entity_poly.entity_id
_entity_poly.type
_entity_poly.pdbx_seq_one_letter_code
_entity_poly.pdbx_strand_id
1 'polypeptide(L)'
;MNKKLLSLWIVGLFLISLGVIPAFLGSFAVGQGGVVTRDATQEALAILSEDSKNTLVKAEFKGVDSQILIATANKQGFPIDGNSYLILSTGNAEDVLSGDSSVGISSGLNGVSIPDGHPVFSSTINDVATLKITLRVPRDAKTLTFKWKFGSDEIPSYVGSYRDYFRAYVVLPNGSTKDLALLPNGDIPYVGGDILNYTNIPDPDDVALNEVTAIFTGTLDVTEYRNQEITIVFQVADEWDSVVDTAAFIDDLRFERVSPAVTYLSLLTLTQLWTKYFFNYYDEFNGLYANATELGVDNETLQKALELHNSAIEHIQHAWRTEDLEEIRARIWIRIQLLPRISDTRKAYLKEKEAVELLREAIEKMT
;
A
#
# COMPACT_ATOMS: atom_id res chain seq x y z
N MET A 1 18.55 -26.32 67.31
CA MET A 1 17.93 -27.19 66.28
C MET A 1 17.35 -26.25 65.23
N ASN A 2 17.72 -26.42 63.94
CA ASN A 2 17.49 -25.54 62.76
C ASN A 2 18.30 -24.21 62.80
N LYS A 3 19.53 -24.08 62.24
CA LYS A 3 19.98 -24.08 60.82
C LYS A 3 19.06 -23.24 59.90
N LYS A 4 19.47 -22.21 59.18
CA LYS A 4 20.74 -21.47 59.00
C LYS A 4 20.42 -20.07 58.41
N LEU A 5 21.34 -19.14 58.68
CA LEU A 5 21.66 -17.89 57.97
C LEU A 5 21.55 -18.02 56.42
N LEU A 6 21.41 -16.97 55.59
CA LEU A 6 22.37 -15.87 55.40
C LEU A 6 21.84 -14.84 54.38
N SER A 7 22.20 -13.60 54.63
CA SER A 7 22.22 -12.39 53.78
C SER A 7 23.18 -12.44 52.57
N LEU A 8 22.97 -11.56 51.57
CA LEU A 8 23.93 -10.74 50.75
C LEU A 8 23.32 -10.52 49.34
N TRP A 9 23.05 -9.28 48.86
CA TRP A 9 23.95 -8.25 48.26
C TRP A 9 24.51 -8.57 46.85
N ILE A 10 24.29 -7.60 45.95
CA ILE A 10 25.13 -7.12 44.80
C ILE A 10 24.88 -7.66 43.38
N VAL A 11 24.32 -6.74 42.56
CA VAL A 11 24.75 -6.22 41.23
C VAL A 11 25.34 -7.17 40.18
N GLY A 12 24.80 -7.11 38.95
CA GLY A 12 25.56 -7.45 37.74
C GLY A 12 24.72 -7.52 36.46
N LEU A 13 24.87 -6.51 35.60
CA LEU A 13 24.41 -6.42 34.20
C LEU A 13 24.60 -7.69 33.37
N PHE A 14 23.69 -7.96 32.42
CA PHE A 14 24.06 -8.21 31.03
C PHE A 14 22.92 -7.84 30.06
N LEU A 15 23.25 -7.01 29.07
CA LEU A 15 22.43 -6.68 27.90
C LEU A 15 22.23 -7.91 27.00
N ILE A 16 21.11 -7.98 26.28
CA ILE A 16 21.06 -8.04 24.80
C ILE A 16 19.67 -7.60 24.34
N SER A 17 19.69 -6.68 23.38
CA SER A 17 18.56 -6.10 22.64
C SER A 17 17.78 -7.13 21.82
N LEU A 18 16.45 -7.07 21.88
CA LEU A 18 15.57 -7.54 20.83
C LEU A 18 14.43 -6.53 20.68
N GLY A 19 14.30 -6.02 19.45
CA GLY A 19 13.44 -4.91 19.08
C GLY A 19 11.97 -5.19 19.38
N VAL A 20 11.35 -4.27 20.11
CA VAL A 20 9.91 -4.22 20.29
C VAL A 20 9.33 -3.54 19.05
N ILE A 21 8.60 -4.33 18.24
CA ILE A 21 7.63 -3.82 17.28
C ILE A 21 6.44 -3.31 18.10
N PRO A 22 6.06 -2.02 18.07
CA PRO A 22 4.82 -1.60 18.70
C PRO A 22 3.66 -2.08 17.83
N ALA A 23 2.94 -3.08 18.33
CA ALA A 23 1.58 -3.36 17.87
C ALA A 23 0.68 -2.18 18.28
N PHE A 24 0.28 -1.37 17.32
CA PHE A 24 -0.78 -0.38 17.52
C PHE A 24 -2.13 -1.12 17.57
N LEU A 25 -2.55 -1.47 18.78
CA LEU A 25 -3.94 -1.78 19.09
C LEU A 25 -4.66 -0.47 19.40
N GLY A 26 -5.60 -0.11 18.52
CA GLY A 26 -6.46 1.06 18.68
C GLY A 26 -7.30 0.96 19.96
N SER A 27 -7.31 2.05 20.71
CA SER A 27 -8.29 2.27 21.78
C SER A 27 -9.20 3.41 21.32
N PHE A 28 -10.45 3.08 21.01
CA PHE A 28 -11.49 4.07 20.81
C PHE A 28 -11.98 4.52 22.20
N ALA A 29 -11.52 5.69 22.63
CA ALA A 29 -12.16 6.43 23.71
C ALA A 29 -13.04 7.51 23.08
N VAL A 30 -14.36 7.34 23.21
CA VAL A 30 -15.33 8.40 22.94
C VAL A 30 -15.22 9.41 24.08
N GLY A 31 -14.54 10.53 23.80
CA GLY A 31 -14.45 11.69 24.67
C GLY A 31 -14.82 12.94 23.88
N GLN A 32 -15.75 13.73 24.40
CA GLN A 32 -16.16 14.98 23.79
C GLN A 32 -14.98 15.97 23.65
N GLY A 33 -14.92 16.65 22.50
CA GLY A 33 -14.28 17.96 22.36
C GLY A 33 -12.76 18.00 22.28
N GLY A 34 -12.12 16.98 21.72
CA GLY A 34 -10.72 17.08 21.32
C GLY A 34 -10.60 17.74 19.94
N VAL A 35 -9.88 18.86 19.84
CA VAL A 35 -9.43 19.37 18.53
C VAL A 35 -8.62 18.25 17.89
N VAL A 36 -9.11 17.67 16.80
CA VAL A 36 -8.30 16.78 15.97
C VAL A 36 -7.28 17.68 15.28
N THR A 37 -6.04 17.66 15.76
CA THR A 37 -4.96 18.36 15.07
C THR A 37 -4.77 17.72 13.70
N ARG A 38 -4.81 18.55 12.66
CA ARG A 38 -4.51 18.21 11.26
C ARG A 38 -3.19 17.41 11.16
N ASP A 39 -3.13 16.38 10.30
CA ASP A 39 -1.94 15.55 10.11
C ASP A 39 -1.78 15.18 8.63
N ALA A 40 -0.77 15.79 7.97
CA ALA A 40 -0.44 15.51 6.57
C ALA A 40 -0.15 14.04 6.30
N THR A 41 0.34 13.31 7.30
CA THR A 41 0.57 11.88 7.17
C THR A 41 -0.75 11.15 6.99
N GLN A 42 -1.79 11.49 7.77
CA GLN A 42 -3.12 10.91 7.60
C GLN A 42 -3.75 11.33 6.27
N GLU A 43 -3.60 12.60 5.87
CA GLU A 43 -4.10 13.11 4.58
C GLU A 43 -3.47 12.36 3.40
N ALA A 44 -2.15 12.12 3.44
CA ALA A 44 -1.45 11.33 2.43
C ALA A 44 -1.86 9.86 2.45
N LEU A 45 -1.99 9.25 3.64
CA LEU A 45 -2.41 7.85 3.79
C LEU A 45 -3.86 7.61 3.36
N ALA A 46 -4.71 8.64 3.43
CA ALA A 46 -6.11 8.55 3.04
C ALA A 46 -6.31 8.36 1.53
N ILE A 47 -5.35 8.79 0.70
CA ILE A 47 -5.40 8.68 -0.77
C ILE A 47 -4.41 7.66 -1.33
N LEU A 48 -3.49 7.13 -0.50
CA LEU A 48 -2.56 6.08 -0.92
C LEU A 48 -3.26 4.72 -0.94
N SER A 49 -3.17 4.01 -2.06
CA SER A 49 -3.62 2.61 -2.14
C SER A 49 -2.91 1.74 -1.12
N GLU A 50 -3.56 0.68 -0.65
CA GLU A 50 -3.04 -0.17 0.44
C GLU A 50 -1.62 -0.70 0.15
N ASP A 51 -1.37 -1.11 -1.10
CA ASP A 51 -0.06 -1.60 -1.54
C ASP A 51 1.01 -0.50 -1.67
N SER A 52 0.60 0.77 -1.73
CA SER A 52 1.49 1.93 -1.86
C SER A 52 1.71 2.69 -0.55
N LYS A 53 0.94 2.44 0.52
CA LYS A 53 1.12 3.11 1.82
C LYS A 53 2.53 2.99 2.39
N ASN A 54 3.20 1.85 2.20
CA ASN A 54 4.57 1.62 2.66
C ASN A 54 5.64 2.45 1.92
N THR A 55 5.25 3.17 0.87
CA THR A 55 6.15 4.06 0.11
C THR A 55 6.24 5.46 0.69
N LEU A 56 5.30 5.84 1.57
CA LEU A 56 5.27 7.15 2.20
C LEU A 56 6.53 7.39 3.03
N VAL A 57 7.25 8.46 2.72
CA VAL A 57 8.42 8.91 3.48
C VAL A 57 8.03 10.05 4.42
N LYS A 58 7.31 11.04 3.90
CA LYS A 58 6.79 12.17 4.66
C LYS A 58 5.66 12.86 3.90
N ALA A 59 4.85 13.62 4.61
CA ALA A 59 3.87 14.51 4.04
C ALA A 59 3.86 15.85 4.79
N GLU A 60 3.60 16.93 4.06
CA GLU A 60 3.56 18.30 4.57
C GLU A 60 2.40 19.02 3.90
N PHE A 61 1.59 19.75 4.67
CA PHE A 61 0.58 20.64 4.10
C PHE A 61 0.82 22.07 4.56
N LYS A 62 0.58 23.00 3.63
CA LYS A 62 0.67 24.44 3.81
C LYS A 62 -0.62 25.06 3.27
N GLY A 63 -1.33 25.76 4.13
CA GLY A 63 -2.64 26.37 3.89
C GLY A 63 -3.29 26.65 5.24
N VAL A 64 -4.55 27.07 5.21
CA VAL A 64 -5.43 27.11 6.39
C VAL A 64 -5.96 25.70 6.66
N ASP A 65 -6.09 25.29 7.92
CA ASP A 65 -6.44 23.91 8.27
C ASP A 65 -7.79 23.45 7.67
N SER A 66 -8.75 24.36 7.49
CA SER A 66 -10.06 24.07 6.86
C SER A 66 -10.00 23.86 5.35
N GLN A 67 -8.89 24.17 4.68
CA GLN A 67 -8.74 24.01 3.22
C GLN A 67 -8.49 22.57 2.78
N ILE A 68 -8.42 21.63 3.73
CA ILE A 68 -8.16 20.21 3.44
C ILE A 68 -9.05 19.33 4.31
N LEU A 69 -9.64 18.31 3.68
CA LEU A 69 -10.54 17.38 4.35
C LEU A 69 -10.32 15.96 3.86
N ILE A 70 -10.24 15.01 4.80
CA ILE A 70 -10.39 13.58 4.50
C ILE A 70 -11.88 13.28 4.52
N ALA A 71 -12.47 13.07 3.36
CA ALA A 71 -13.87 12.77 3.20
C ALA A 71 -14.10 11.25 3.10
N THR A 72 -15.21 10.77 3.66
CA THR A 72 -15.65 9.37 3.60
C THR A 72 -17.04 9.21 3.01
N ALA A 73 -17.77 10.31 2.81
CA ALA A 73 -19.08 10.31 2.19
C ALA A 73 -18.94 10.09 0.68
N ASN A 74 -19.72 9.18 0.12
CA ASN A 74 -19.68 8.93 -1.33
C ASN A 74 -20.26 10.12 -2.08
N LYS A 75 -19.41 10.93 -2.71
CA LYS A 75 -19.78 12.13 -3.47
C LYS A 75 -19.01 12.16 -4.78
N GLN A 76 -19.64 12.58 -5.86
CA GLN A 76 -18.93 12.85 -7.13
C GLN A 76 -18.14 11.65 -7.71
N GLY A 77 -18.50 10.43 -7.33
CA GLY A 77 -17.82 9.20 -7.73
C GLY A 77 -16.58 8.84 -6.89
N PHE A 78 -16.32 9.56 -5.79
CA PHE A 78 -15.30 9.26 -4.81
C PHE A 78 -15.91 8.65 -3.53
N PRO A 79 -15.16 7.84 -2.76
CA PRO A 79 -13.80 7.35 -3.05
C PRO A 79 -13.78 6.36 -4.23
N ILE A 80 -12.65 6.31 -4.93
CA ILE A 80 -12.33 5.37 -6.01
C ILE A 80 -11.68 4.10 -5.46
N ASP A 81 -10.76 4.24 -4.50
CA ASP A 81 -10.11 3.13 -3.81
C ASP A 81 -10.23 3.31 -2.29
N GLY A 82 -10.44 2.21 -1.57
CA GLY A 82 -10.66 2.26 -0.12
C GLY A 82 -11.98 2.95 0.28
N ASN A 83 -11.96 3.64 1.43
CA ASN A 83 -13.15 4.21 2.08
C ASN A 83 -13.03 5.73 2.32
N SER A 84 -12.02 6.39 1.76
CA SER A 84 -11.76 7.80 1.95
C SER A 84 -11.10 8.42 0.74
N TYR A 85 -11.23 9.73 0.59
CA TYR A 85 -10.52 10.53 -0.41
C TYR A 85 -10.20 11.90 0.17
N LEU A 86 -9.39 12.68 -0.53
CA LEU A 86 -9.03 14.03 -0.11
C LEU A 86 -9.81 15.08 -0.90
N ILE A 87 -10.28 16.11 -0.19
CA ILE A 87 -10.72 17.37 -0.76
C ILE A 87 -9.67 18.43 -0.40
N LEU A 88 -9.20 19.14 -1.40
CA LEU A 88 -8.38 20.34 -1.26
C LEU A 88 -9.19 21.52 -1.82
N SER A 89 -9.40 22.57 -1.04
CA SER A 89 -10.22 23.72 -1.44
C SER A 89 -9.52 25.04 -1.17
N THR A 90 -9.86 26.08 -1.93
CA THR A 90 -9.44 27.46 -1.64
C THR A 90 -10.26 28.04 -0.49
N GLY A 91 -11.49 27.58 -0.32
CA GLY A 91 -12.33 27.81 0.85
C GLY A 91 -12.29 26.69 1.89
N ASN A 92 -13.38 26.57 2.64
CA ASN A 92 -13.59 25.51 3.61
C ASN A 92 -14.00 24.19 2.92
N ALA A 93 -13.13 23.19 2.99
CA ALA A 93 -13.33 21.90 2.36
C ALA A 93 -14.53 21.12 2.91
N GLU A 94 -15.01 21.41 4.13
CA GLU A 94 -16.26 20.82 4.66
C GLU A 94 -17.50 21.30 3.92
N ASP A 95 -17.51 22.57 3.47
CA ASP A 95 -18.69 23.18 2.84
C ASP A 95 -18.95 22.54 1.47
N VAL A 96 -17.92 22.04 0.79
CA VAL A 96 -18.02 21.24 -0.46
C VAL A 96 -19.01 20.08 -0.32
N LEU A 97 -19.10 19.46 0.87
CA LEU A 97 -19.95 18.29 1.10
C LEU A 97 -21.41 18.62 1.45
N SER A 98 -21.75 19.90 1.62
CA SER A 98 -23.09 20.33 2.07
C SER A 98 -24.20 19.98 1.05
N GLY A 99 -23.84 19.82 -0.23
CA GLY A 99 -24.73 19.27 -1.26
C GLY A 99 -25.77 20.26 -1.79
N ASP A 100 -25.52 21.56 -1.68
CA ASP A 100 -26.38 22.60 -2.25
C ASP A 100 -25.52 23.60 -3.02
N SER A 101 -25.47 23.47 -4.35
CA SER A 101 -24.70 24.39 -5.20
C SER A 101 -25.24 25.83 -5.14
N SER A 102 -26.51 26.03 -4.75
CA SER A 102 -27.11 27.35 -4.63
C SER A 102 -26.62 28.16 -3.42
N VAL A 103 -25.97 27.51 -2.45
CA VAL A 103 -25.37 28.14 -1.28
C VAL A 103 -23.94 28.63 -1.57
N GLY A 104 -23.25 28.01 -2.53
CA GLY A 104 -21.83 28.22 -2.78
C GLY A 104 -20.95 27.71 -1.62
N ILE A 105 -19.64 27.73 -1.82
CA ILE A 105 -18.66 27.38 -0.76
C ILE A 105 -17.84 28.56 -0.25
N SER A 106 -18.03 29.71 -0.90
CA SER A 106 -17.48 31.03 -0.60
C SER A 106 -17.13 31.32 0.86
N SER A 107 -15.83 31.32 1.17
CA SER A 107 -15.31 31.57 2.50
C SER A 107 -13.96 32.32 2.47
N GLY A 108 -13.95 33.53 3.05
CA GLY A 108 -12.71 34.31 3.19
C GLY A 108 -11.83 33.77 4.33
N LEU A 109 -10.86 32.91 4.01
CA LEU A 109 -10.01 32.25 5.01
C LEU A 109 -8.73 33.04 5.38
N ASN A 110 -8.43 34.13 4.67
CA ASN A 110 -7.14 34.84 4.74
C ASN A 110 -5.95 33.88 4.57
N GLY A 111 -6.03 33.01 3.55
CA GLY A 111 -5.04 31.99 3.28
C GLY A 111 -3.72 32.51 2.71
N VAL A 112 -2.91 31.58 2.24
CA VAL A 112 -1.56 31.89 1.76
C VAL A 112 -1.65 32.62 0.42
N SER A 113 -0.99 33.77 0.29
CA SER A 113 -0.81 34.45 -0.99
C SER A 113 0.60 34.25 -1.54
N ILE A 114 0.71 34.01 -2.85
CA ILE A 114 1.98 33.79 -3.54
C ILE A 114 2.05 34.73 -4.76
N PRO A 115 2.95 35.73 -4.75
CA PRO A 115 3.23 36.56 -5.92
C PRO A 115 3.77 35.71 -7.08
N ASP A 116 3.32 36.01 -8.29
CA ASP A 116 3.68 35.32 -9.54
C ASP A 116 3.54 33.79 -9.45
N GLY A 117 2.57 33.31 -8.66
CA GLY A 117 2.37 31.90 -8.37
C GLY A 117 1.51 31.16 -9.41
N HIS A 118 0.70 31.87 -10.20
CA HIS A 118 -0.18 31.21 -11.17
C HIS A 118 0.64 30.49 -12.26
N PRO A 119 0.44 29.17 -12.48
CA PRO A 119 1.31 28.38 -13.35
C PRO A 119 1.25 28.76 -14.84
N VAL A 120 0.14 29.35 -15.29
CA VAL A 120 -0.07 29.82 -16.67
C VAL A 120 0.18 31.32 -16.86
N PHE A 121 -0.36 32.18 -15.97
CA PHE A 121 -0.38 33.63 -16.18
C PHE A 121 0.66 34.42 -15.37
N SER A 122 1.43 33.75 -14.51
CA SER A 122 2.43 34.38 -13.63
C SER A 122 1.86 35.54 -12.81
N SER A 123 0.62 35.40 -12.35
CA SER A 123 -0.10 36.36 -11.52
C SER A 123 -0.05 35.95 -10.05
N THR A 124 -0.44 36.88 -9.17
CA THR A 124 -0.57 36.59 -7.73
C THR A 124 -1.77 35.67 -7.51
N ILE A 125 -1.56 34.65 -6.69
CA ILE A 125 -2.58 33.68 -6.31
C ILE A 125 -2.84 33.77 -4.81
N ASN A 126 -4.09 33.57 -4.40
CA ASN A 126 -4.55 33.67 -3.02
C ASN A 126 -5.11 32.33 -2.54
N ASP A 127 -5.38 32.29 -1.24
CA ASP A 127 -5.97 31.13 -0.55
C ASP A 127 -5.33 29.79 -0.96
N VAL A 128 -4.01 29.82 -1.12
CA VAL A 128 -3.24 28.68 -1.62
C VAL A 128 -3.23 27.56 -0.58
N ALA A 129 -3.81 26.42 -0.93
CA ALA A 129 -3.68 25.18 -0.19
C ALA A 129 -2.76 24.23 -0.95
N THR A 130 -1.80 23.62 -0.25
CA THR A 130 -0.78 22.75 -0.87
C THR A 130 -0.48 21.55 0.00
N LEU A 131 -0.71 20.35 -0.52
CA LEU A 131 -0.26 19.08 0.07
C LEU A 131 0.96 18.54 -0.70
N LYS A 132 2.06 18.32 0.02
CA LYS A 132 3.28 17.69 -0.50
C LYS A 132 3.43 16.30 0.10
N ILE A 133 3.67 15.30 -0.74
CA ILE A 133 3.86 13.91 -0.33
C ILE A 133 5.15 13.40 -0.94
N THR A 134 6.13 13.06 -0.10
CA THR A 134 7.37 12.42 -0.53
C THR A 134 7.19 10.91 -0.47
N LEU A 135 7.38 10.25 -1.61
CA LEU A 135 7.25 8.82 -1.79
C LEU A 135 8.57 8.23 -2.24
N ARG A 136 8.92 7.05 -1.71
CA ARG A 136 10.02 6.23 -2.21
C ARG A 136 9.51 5.27 -3.27
N VAL A 137 9.97 5.45 -4.50
CA VAL A 137 9.54 4.67 -5.66
C VAL A 137 9.94 3.19 -5.47
N PRO A 138 8.99 2.24 -5.48
CA PRO A 138 9.29 0.82 -5.37
C PRO A 138 10.22 0.32 -6.48
N ARG A 139 11.02 -0.72 -6.20
CA ARG A 139 11.94 -1.33 -7.16
C ARG A 139 11.25 -1.87 -8.42
N ASP A 140 10.01 -2.29 -8.29
CA ASP A 140 9.17 -2.90 -9.33
C ASP A 140 8.13 -1.93 -9.90
N ALA A 141 8.11 -0.66 -9.48
CA ALA A 141 7.21 0.34 -10.00
C ALA A 141 7.49 0.66 -11.48
N LYS A 142 6.41 0.86 -12.23
CA LYS A 142 6.44 1.36 -13.61
C LYS A 142 5.79 2.73 -13.69
N THR A 143 4.61 2.87 -13.08
CA THR A 143 3.80 4.08 -13.20
C THR A 143 3.41 4.59 -11.83
N LEU A 144 3.53 5.87 -11.56
CA LEU A 144 2.78 6.55 -10.50
C LEU A 144 1.48 7.08 -11.10
N THR A 145 0.35 6.81 -10.46
CA THR A 145 -0.97 7.27 -10.90
C THR A 145 -1.79 7.76 -9.73
N PHE A 146 -2.75 8.65 -9.99
CA PHE A 146 -3.80 9.08 -9.06
C PHE A 146 -5.02 9.55 -9.85
N LYS A 147 -6.18 9.54 -9.20
CA LYS A 147 -7.45 10.03 -9.72
C LYS A 147 -7.71 11.42 -9.18
N TRP A 148 -8.28 12.27 -10.02
CA TRP A 148 -8.65 13.62 -9.60
C TRP A 148 -9.87 14.16 -10.34
N LYS A 149 -10.54 15.11 -9.71
CA LYS A 149 -11.62 15.92 -10.27
C LYS A 149 -11.45 17.36 -9.75
N PHE A 150 -11.76 18.34 -10.59
CA PHE A 150 -11.73 19.76 -10.23
C PHE A 150 -13.13 20.34 -10.37
N GLY A 151 -13.51 21.25 -9.49
CA GLY A 151 -14.79 21.93 -9.55
C GLY A 151 -14.75 23.29 -8.90
N SER A 152 -15.76 24.09 -9.21
CA SER A 152 -15.82 25.49 -8.83
C SER A 152 -17.28 25.94 -8.71
N ASP A 153 -17.56 26.84 -7.77
CA ASP A 153 -18.83 27.57 -7.72
C ASP A 153 -18.83 28.82 -8.63
N GLU A 154 -17.72 29.13 -9.30
CA GLU A 154 -17.61 30.23 -10.25
C GLU A 154 -18.34 29.96 -11.58
N ILE A 155 -18.67 28.71 -11.86
CA ILE A 155 -19.02 28.28 -13.21
C ILE A 155 -20.51 27.99 -13.28
N PRO A 156 -21.24 28.47 -14.30
CA PRO A 156 -20.77 29.22 -15.46
C PRO A 156 -20.74 30.74 -15.29
N SER A 157 -21.27 31.27 -14.18
CA SER A 157 -21.61 32.70 -14.01
C SER A 157 -20.43 33.67 -14.03
N TYR A 158 -19.25 33.21 -13.63
CA TYR A 158 -18.04 34.02 -13.44
C TYR A 158 -16.85 33.57 -14.30
N VAL A 159 -17.10 32.68 -15.26
CA VAL A 159 -16.11 32.21 -16.25
C VAL A 159 -15.45 33.42 -16.95
N GLY A 160 -14.13 33.53 -16.84
CA GLY A 160 -13.33 34.62 -17.41
C GLY A 160 -13.22 35.88 -16.53
N SER A 161 -13.94 35.91 -15.39
CA SER A 161 -13.74 36.90 -14.33
C SER A 161 -12.70 36.45 -13.31
N TYR A 162 -12.47 35.15 -13.22
CA TYR A 162 -11.52 34.50 -12.32
C TYR A 162 -10.85 33.32 -13.03
N ARG A 163 -9.75 32.85 -12.45
CA ARG A 163 -8.84 31.88 -13.07
C ARG A 163 -8.21 30.95 -12.04
N ASP A 164 -9.03 30.53 -11.10
CA ASP A 164 -8.66 29.59 -10.04
C ASP A 164 -8.22 28.27 -10.67
N TYR A 165 -7.26 27.59 -10.06
CA TYR A 165 -6.68 26.40 -10.68
C TYR A 165 -6.47 25.26 -9.72
N PHE A 166 -6.40 24.06 -10.28
CA PHE A 166 -5.83 22.89 -9.62
C PHE A 166 -4.59 22.42 -10.36
N ARG A 167 -3.49 22.23 -9.64
CA ARG A 167 -2.24 21.73 -10.18
C ARG A 167 -1.73 20.56 -9.34
N ALA A 168 -1.41 19.47 -10.02
CA ALA A 168 -0.64 18.38 -9.44
C ALA A 168 0.64 18.18 -10.24
N TYR A 169 1.79 18.17 -9.56
CA TYR A 169 3.09 17.98 -10.21
C TYR A 169 4.03 17.17 -9.33
N VAL A 170 5.02 16.53 -9.95
CA VAL A 170 6.07 15.78 -9.26
C VAL A 170 7.38 16.53 -9.35
N VAL A 171 8.06 16.70 -8.22
CA VAL A 171 9.47 17.08 -8.12
C VAL A 171 10.31 15.81 -8.20
N LEU A 172 11.13 15.72 -9.24
CA LEU A 172 12.00 14.59 -9.55
C LEU A 172 13.33 14.67 -8.78
N PRO A 173 14.12 13.57 -8.69
CA PRO A 173 15.37 13.55 -7.92
C PRO A 173 16.41 14.59 -8.37
N ASN A 174 16.36 14.99 -9.65
CA ASN A 174 17.23 16.04 -10.21
C ASN A 174 16.72 17.47 -9.94
N GLY A 175 15.60 17.63 -9.21
CA GLY A 175 14.97 18.92 -8.91
C GLY A 175 14.03 19.46 -10.00
N SER A 176 13.97 18.83 -11.18
CA SER A 176 13.02 19.22 -12.23
C SER A 176 11.59 18.83 -11.85
N THR A 177 10.61 19.54 -12.40
CA THR A 177 9.19 19.29 -12.17
C THR A 177 8.50 18.74 -13.41
N LYS A 178 7.45 17.95 -13.19
CA LYS A 178 6.55 17.46 -14.25
C LYS A 178 5.11 17.54 -13.80
N ASP A 179 4.25 18.17 -14.59
CA ASP A 179 2.82 18.27 -14.30
C ASP A 179 2.08 16.96 -14.64
N LEU A 180 1.12 16.58 -13.79
CA LEU A 180 0.36 15.33 -13.87
C LEU A 180 -1.16 15.54 -13.90
N ALA A 181 -1.70 16.56 -13.23
CA ALA A 181 -3.12 16.90 -13.35
C ALA A 181 -3.34 17.77 -14.59
N LEU A 182 -3.41 17.11 -15.75
CA LEU A 182 -3.59 17.75 -17.05
C LEU A 182 -4.94 17.36 -17.66
N LEU A 183 -5.58 18.32 -18.30
CA LEU A 183 -6.75 18.11 -19.15
C LEU A 183 -6.36 17.28 -20.39
N PRO A 184 -7.33 16.72 -21.14
CA PRO A 184 -7.05 15.93 -22.34
C PRO A 184 -6.25 16.67 -23.43
N ASN A 185 -6.30 18.00 -23.45
CA ASN A 185 -5.51 18.84 -24.35
C ASN A 185 -4.05 19.07 -23.88
N GLY A 186 -3.71 18.64 -22.66
CA GLY A 186 -2.40 18.78 -22.05
C GLY A 186 -2.23 19.98 -21.12
N ASP A 187 -3.29 20.77 -20.89
CA ASP A 187 -3.21 21.98 -20.08
C ASP A 187 -3.51 21.73 -18.59
N ILE A 188 -2.99 22.61 -17.73
CA ILE A 188 -3.38 22.67 -16.31
C ILE A 188 -4.82 23.19 -16.22
N PRO A 189 -5.72 22.56 -15.46
CA PRO A 189 -7.10 23.04 -15.33
C PRO A 189 -7.15 24.34 -14.54
N TYR A 190 -7.81 25.35 -15.10
CA TYR A 190 -8.18 26.59 -14.43
C TYR A 190 -9.55 27.09 -14.90
N VAL A 191 -10.25 27.85 -14.05
CA VAL A 191 -11.56 28.43 -14.38
C VAL A 191 -11.41 29.44 -15.52
N GLY A 192 -12.32 29.40 -16.50
CA GLY A 192 -12.20 30.24 -17.70
C GLY A 192 -11.33 29.68 -18.83
N GLY A 193 -10.62 28.56 -18.62
CA GLY A 193 -9.84 27.88 -19.65
C GLY A 193 -10.65 26.93 -20.55
N ASP A 194 -9.93 26.07 -21.28
CA ASP A 194 -10.48 25.01 -22.15
C ASP A 194 -11.11 23.84 -21.36
N ILE A 195 -11.66 24.08 -20.17
CA ILE A 195 -12.40 23.06 -19.43
C ILE A 195 -13.74 22.85 -20.14
N LEU A 196 -13.68 22.02 -21.18
CA LEU A 196 -14.81 21.52 -21.93
C LEU A 196 -15.38 20.34 -21.14
N ASN A 197 -16.68 20.37 -20.84
CA ASN A 197 -17.43 19.33 -20.10
C ASN A 197 -17.34 19.38 -18.57
N TYR A 198 -17.64 20.55 -18.02
CA TYR A 198 -18.31 20.64 -16.73
C TYR A 198 -19.67 19.95 -16.83
N THR A 199 -19.72 18.70 -16.39
CA THR A 199 -20.94 17.88 -16.41
C THR A 199 -20.72 16.72 -15.45
N ASN A 200 -21.20 16.83 -14.22
CA ASN A 200 -21.64 15.70 -13.38
C ASN A 200 -22.05 16.16 -11.97
N ILE A 201 -23.01 17.07 -11.86
CA ILE A 201 -23.71 17.21 -10.58
C ILE A 201 -24.95 16.31 -10.64
N PRO A 202 -25.09 15.33 -9.74
CA PRO A 202 -26.33 14.55 -9.61
C PRO A 202 -27.53 15.47 -9.35
N ASP A 203 -28.73 15.03 -9.71
CA ASP A 203 -29.99 15.70 -9.31
C ASP A 203 -30.70 14.83 -8.26
N PRO A 204 -30.84 15.30 -6.99
CA PRO A 204 -30.36 16.58 -6.46
C PRO A 204 -28.84 16.60 -6.24
N ASP A 205 -28.28 17.81 -6.15
CA ASP A 205 -26.86 18.05 -5.96
C ASP A 205 -26.30 17.27 -4.76
N ASP A 206 -25.09 16.76 -4.91
CA ASP A 206 -24.38 16.08 -3.83
C ASP A 206 -23.16 16.86 -3.33
N VAL A 207 -22.75 17.93 -4.03
CA VAL A 207 -21.69 18.86 -3.61
C VAL A 207 -22.13 20.30 -3.81
N ALA A 208 -21.56 21.23 -3.03
CA ALA A 208 -21.82 22.67 -3.15
C ALA A 208 -20.87 23.36 -4.15
N LEU A 209 -20.66 22.73 -5.30
CA LEU A 209 -19.93 23.31 -6.43
C LEU A 209 -20.92 23.44 -7.57
N ASN A 210 -20.85 24.51 -8.36
CA ASN A 210 -21.78 24.71 -9.46
C ASN A 210 -21.45 23.84 -10.67
N GLU A 211 -20.18 23.49 -10.85
CA GLU A 211 -19.75 22.58 -11.90
C GLU A 211 -18.48 21.81 -11.52
N VAL A 212 -18.33 20.62 -12.10
CA VAL A 212 -17.21 19.69 -11.84
C VAL A 212 -16.77 18.99 -13.13
N THR A 213 -15.46 18.72 -13.24
CA THR A 213 -14.92 17.94 -14.36
C THR A 213 -15.36 16.48 -14.31
N ALA A 214 -15.08 15.74 -15.39
CA ALA A 214 -14.95 14.29 -15.31
C ALA A 214 -13.82 13.87 -14.35
N ILE A 215 -13.80 12.60 -13.95
CA ILE A 215 -12.67 12.04 -13.20
C ILE A 215 -11.53 11.79 -14.19
N PHE A 216 -10.41 12.47 -13.97
CA PHE A 216 -9.19 12.32 -14.74
C PHE A 216 -8.16 11.48 -13.98
N THR A 217 -7.11 11.07 -14.69
CA THR A 217 -6.02 10.27 -14.15
C THR A 217 -4.71 10.99 -14.41
N GLY A 218 -3.98 11.34 -13.34
CA GLY A 218 -2.60 11.79 -13.46
C GLY A 218 -1.67 10.59 -13.62
N THR A 219 -0.64 10.69 -14.45
CA THR A 219 0.23 9.54 -14.76
C THR A 219 1.68 9.98 -14.97
N LEU A 220 2.61 9.22 -14.38
CA LEU A 220 4.05 9.41 -14.56
C LEU A 220 4.74 8.05 -14.69
N ASP A 221 5.53 7.84 -15.76
CA ASP A 221 6.51 6.75 -15.81
C ASP A 221 7.62 7.01 -14.78
N VAL A 222 7.77 6.09 -13.83
CA VAL A 222 8.75 6.18 -12.73
C VAL A 222 9.84 5.11 -12.82
N THR A 223 9.95 4.42 -13.95
CA THR A 223 10.91 3.32 -14.19
C THR A 223 12.35 3.74 -13.88
N GLU A 224 12.72 4.96 -14.24
CA GLU A 224 14.06 5.53 -14.04
C GLU A 224 14.31 6.05 -12.61
N TYR A 225 13.25 6.19 -11.79
CA TYR A 225 13.33 6.70 -10.42
C TYR A 225 13.22 5.61 -9.35
N ARG A 226 13.26 4.33 -9.73
CA ARG A 226 13.17 3.18 -8.80
C ARG A 226 14.19 3.28 -7.66
N ASN A 227 13.72 3.03 -6.44
CA ASN A 227 14.44 3.17 -5.17
C ASN A 227 14.87 4.60 -4.80
N GLN A 228 14.47 5.61 -5.58
CA GLN A 228 14.70 7.01 -5.26
C GLN A 228 13.44 7.62 -4.65
N GLU A 229 13.58 8.81 -4.08
CA GLU A 229 12.46 9.60 -3.58
C GLU A 229 11.98 10.58 -4.63
N ILE A 230 10.67 10.70 -4.77
CA ILE A 230 9.99 11.73 -5.55
C ILE A 230 9.00 12.45 -4.63
N THR A 231 8.69 13.71 -4.92
CA THR A 231 7.67 14.44 -4.16
C THR A 231 6.54 14.85 -5.09
N ILE A 232 5.35 14.30 -4.88
CA ILE A 232 4.13 14.80 -5.54
C ILE A 232 3.57 15.97 -4.73
N VAL A 233 3.11 16.99 -5.44
CA VAL A 233 2.55 18.22 -4.89
C VAL A 233 1.18 18.42 -5.50
N PHE A 234 0.16 18.54 -4.65
CA PHE A 234 -1.20 18.95 -5.01
C PHE A 234 -1.42 20.37 -4.52
N GLN A 235 -1.93 21.24 -5.38
CA GLN A 235 -2.16 22.65 -5.08
C GLN A 235 -3.45 23.14 -5.71
N VAL A 236 -4.23 23.88 -4.95
CA VAL A 236 -5.37 24.67 -5.42
C VAL A 236 -5.18 26.11 -4.95
N ALA A 237 -5.63 27.07 -5.73
CA ALA A 237 -5.50 28.49 -5.40
C ALA A 237 -6.47 29.34 -6.22
N ASP A 238 -6.86 30.47 -5.63
CA ASP A 238 -7.67 31.49 -6.28
C ASP A 238 -6.79 32.45 -7.07
N GLU A 239 -7.30 32.94 -8.20
CA GLU A 239 -6.74 34.08 -8.90
C GLU A 239 -7.70 35.28 -8.86
N TRP A 240 -7.20 36.39 -8.30
CA TRP A 240 -7.86 37.71 -8.22
C TRP A 240 -8.91 37.92 -7.14
N ASP A 241 -9.51 36.87 -6.56
CA ASP A 241 -10.32 37.04 -5.35
C ASP A 241 -9.98 36.05 -4.22
N SER A 242 -10.89 36.00 -3.24
CA SER A 242 -10.90 35.13 -2.05
C SER A 242 -12.36 34.85 -1.64
N VAL A 243 -13.30 34.93 -2.59
CA VAL A 243 -14.74 35.01 -2.32
C VAL A 243 -15.46 33.82 -2.91
N VAL A 244 -15.20 33.45 -4.15
CA VAL A 244 -15.71 32.23 -4.76
C VAL A 244 -14.62 31.17 -4.65
N ASP A 245 -15.01 29.91 -4.41
CA ASP A 245 -14.04 28.90 -4.04
C ASP A 245 -14.04 27.75 -5.05
N THR A 246 -12.87 27.12 -5.16
CA THR A 246 -12.66 25.93 -5.97
C THR A 246 -12.21 24.77 -5.11
N ALA A 247 -12.42 23.56 -5.63
CA ALA A 247 -12.04 22.34 -4.95
C ALA A 247 -11.53 21.27 -5.91
N ALA A 248 -10.56 20.50 -5.42
CA ALA A 248 -10.05 19.31 -6.05
C ALA A 248 -10.33 18.07 -5.19
N PHE A 249 -10.89 17.04 -5.82
CA PHE A 249 -11.07 15.71 -5.25
C PHE A 249 -9.89 14.86 -5.70
N ILE A 250 -9.22 14.16 -4.79
CA ILE A 250 -7.99 13.41 -5.07
C ILE A 250 -8.07 12.04 -4.39
N ASP A 251 -7.73 10.97 -5.12
CA ASP A 251 -7.74 9.59 -4.58
C ASP A 251 -6.87 8.63 -5.43
N ASP A 252 -6.75 7.37 -5.00
CA ASP A 252 -6.09 6.26 -5.70
C ASP A 252 -4.65 6.58 -6.13
N LEU A 253 -3.91 7.29 -5.26
CA LEU A 253 -2.48 7.52 -5.42
C LEU A 253 -1.73 6.21 -5.24
N ARG A 254 -1.18 5.66 -6.34
CA ARG A 254 -0.54 4.34 -6.31
C ARG A 254 0.60 4.19 -7.29
N PHE A 255 1.47 3.24 -6.99
CA PHE A 255 2.43 2.72 -7.95
C PHE A 255 1.86 1.50 -8.66
N GLU A 256 1.63 1.60 -9.97
CA GLU A 256 1.43 0.41 -10.79
C GLU A 256 2.76 -0.30 -10.95
N ARG A 257 2.82 -1.52 -10.43
CA ARG A 257 4.02 -2.34 -10.43
C ARG A 257 3.99 -3.32 -11.58
N VAL A 258 5.17 -3.56 -12.15
CA VAL A 258 5.34 -4.77 -12.93
C VAL A 258 5.29 -5.90 -11.92
N SER A 259 4.16 -6.60 -11.88
CA SER A 259 4.05 -7.83 -11.09
C SER A 259 5.29 -8.66 -11.40
N PRO A 260 6.15 -8.99 -10.42
CA PRO A 260 7.24 -9.89 -10.70
C PRO A 260 6.56 -11.17 -11.15
N ALA A 261 6.55 -11.42 -12.47
CA ALA A 261 6.15 -12.70 -13.01
C ALA A 261 6.85 -13.71 -12.13
N VAL A 262 6.10 -14.56 -11.40
CA VAL A 262 6.67 -15.52 -10.48
C VAL A 262 7.80 -16.20 -11.23
N THR A 263 9.05 -15.79 -10.95
CA THR A 263 10.08 -16.00 -11.97
C THR A 263 10.35 -17.49 -12.02
N TYR A 264 10.71 -18.00 -13.20
CA TYR A 264 11.19 -19.37 -13.34
C TYR A 264 12.19 -19.72 -12.23
N LEU A 265 13.05 -18.76 -11.86
CA LEU A 265 14.00 -18.88 -10.77
C LEU A 265 13.34 -19.04 -9.39
N SER A 266 12.33 -18.22 -9.04
CA SER A 266 11.60 -18.34 -7.78
C SER A 266 10.92 -19.70 -7.62
N LEU A 267 10.27 -20.20 -8.68
CA LEU A 267 9.63 -21.53 -8.66
C LEU A 267 10.66 -22.65 -8.58
N LEU A 268 11.77 -22.50 -9.31
CA LEU A 268 12.86 -23.45 -9.27
C LEU A 268 13.44 -23.54 -7.86
N THR A 269 13.71 -22.39 -7.21
CA THR A 269 14.23 -22.34 -5.85
C THR A 269 13.28 -23.00 -4.84
N LEU A 270 11.97 -22.73 -4.91
CA LEU A 270 10.99 -23.39 -4.03
C LEU A 270 10.99 -24.92 -4.23
N THR A 271 11.05 -25.36 -5.48
CA THR A 271 11.05 -26.78 -5.82
C THR A 271 12.34 -27.48 -5.34
N GLN A 272 13.49 -26.82 -5.47
CA GLN A 272 14.77 -27.30 -4.94
C GLN A 272 14.74 -27.39 -3.40
N LEU A 273 14.21 -26.38 -2.72
CA LEU A 273 14.10 -26.37 -1.25
C LEU A 273 13.19 -27.48 -0.74
N TRP A 274 11.99 -27.65 -1.30
CA TRP A 274 11.09 -28.73 -0.88
C TRP A 274 11.66 -30.12 -1.18
N THR A 275 12.35 -30.29 -2.32
CA THR A 275 13.03 -31.57 -2.62
C THR A 275 14.15 -31.84 -1.60
N LYS A 276 14.93 -30.82 -1.23
CA LYS A 276 15.95 -30.94 -0.18
C LYS A 276 15.33 -31.34 1.16
N TYR A 277 14.24 -30.68 1.56
CA TYR A 277 13.58 -31.00 2.82
C TYR A 277 12.97 -32.39 2.80
N PHE A 278 12.35 -32.82 1.70
CA PHE A 278 11.92 -34.20 1.52
C PHE A 278 13.06 -35.18 1.83
N PHE A 279 14.24 -35.01 1.22
CA PHE A 279 15.37 -35.92 1.47
C PHE A 279 15.89 -35.90 2.91
N ASN A 280 15.87 -34.74 3.56
CA ASN A 280 16.24 -34.67 4.98
C ASN A 280 15.31 -35.53 5.85
N TYR A 281 13.98 -35.47 5.61
CA TYR A 281 13.02 -36.28 6.35
C TYR A 281 13.05 -37.75 5.94
N TYR A 282 13.26 -38.03 4.64
CA TYR A 282 13.44 -39.39 4.11
C TYR A 282 14.62 -40.12 4.76
N ASP A 283 15.75 -39.44 4.91
CA ASP A 283 16.94 -40.01 5.56
C ASP A 283 16.69 -40.27 7.05
N GLU A 284 15.86 -39.43 7.70
CA GLU A 284 15.49 -39.58 9.10
C GLU A 284 14.47 -40.71 9.34
N PHE A 285 13.51 -40.87 8.43
CA PHE A 285 12.39 -41.80 8.55
C PHE A 285 12.88 -43.23 8.84
N ASN A 286 13.87 -43.72 8.10
CA ASN A 286 14.37 -45.10 8.26
C ASN A 286 14.90 -45.38 9.67
N GLY A 287 15.61 -44.41 10.26
CA GLY A 287 16.14 -44.54 11.62
C GLY A 287 15.04 -44.52 12.68
N LEU A 288 14.07 -43.62 12.52
CA LEU A 288 12.93 -43.55 13.43
C LEU A 288 12.01 -44.76 13.34
N TYR A 289 11.76 -45.26 12.13
CA TYR A 289 10.87 -46.40 11.92
C TYR A 289 11.43 -47.67 12.56
N ALA A 290 12.74 -47.92 12.41
CA ALA A 290 13.41 -49.02 13.08
C ALA A 290 13.33 -48.90 14.60
N ASN A 291 13.64 -47.72 15.15
CA ASN A 291 13.57 -47.47 16.60
C ASN A 291 12.13 -47.62 17.15
N ALA A 292 11.13 -47.07 16.46
CA ALA A 292 9.72 -47.20 16.84
C ALA A 292 9.27 -48.67 16.86
N THR A 293 9.75 -49.46 15.90
CA THR A 293 9.49 -50.91 15.86
C THR A 293 10.12 -51.64 17.05
N GLU A 294 11.36 -51.32 17.40
CA GLU A 294 12.06 -51.92 18.55
C GLU A 294 11.43 -51.55 19.89
N LEU A 295 10.93 -50.31 20.04
CA LEU A 295 10.22 -49.84 21.21
C LEU A 295 8.80 -50.39 21.32
N GLY A 296 8.31 -51.10 20.30
CA GLY A 296 6.97 -51.69 20.30
C GLY A 296 5.84 -50.67 20.13
N VAL A 297 6.06 -49.60 19.35
CA VAL A 297 4.98 -48.70 18.90
C VAL A 297 3.89 -49.52 18.20
N ASP A 298 2.64 -49.11 18.35
CA ASP A 298 1.51 -49.86 17.81
C ASP A 298 1.55 -50.00 16.28
N ASN A 299 1.06 -51.14 15.79
CA ASN A 299 1.11 -51.47 14.37
C ASN A 299 0.31 -50.52 13.48
N GLU A 300 -0.74 -49.86 13.99
CA GLU A 300 -1.57 -48.94 13.20
C GLU A 300 -0.79 -47.64 12.93
N THR A 301 -0.12 -47.10 13.95
CA THR A 301 0.77 -45.94 13.82
C THR A 301 1.92 -46.22 12.86
N LEU A 302 2.58 -47.38 13.00
CA LEU A 302 3.66 -47.79 12.09
C LEU A 302 3.16 -47.92 10.65
N GLN A 303 2.02 -48.56 10.43
CA GLN A 303 1.43 -48.70 9.10
C GLN A 303 1.11 -47.33 8.48
N LYS A 304 0.48 -46.43 9.24
CA LYS A 304 0.16 -45.08 8.75
C LYS A 304 1.40 -44.27 8.39
N ALA A 305 2.46 -44.36 9.19
CA ALA A 305 3.74 -43.71 8.89
C ALA A 305 4.34 -44.24 7.57
N LEU A 306 4.27 -45.56 7.35
CA LEU A 306 4.76 -46.20 6.13
C LEU A 306 3.94 -45.81 4.89
N GLU A 307 2.61 -45.70 5.02
CA GLU A 307 1.73 -45.24 3.94
C GLU A 307 2.04 -43.79 3.53
N LEU A 308 2.28 -42.90 4.50
CA LEU A 308 2.68 -41.52 4.24
C LEU A 308 4.04 -41.45 3.53
N HIS A 309 5.02 -42.22 3.99
CA HIS A 309 6.35 -42.32 3.39
C HIS A 309 6.30 -42.81 1.93
N ASN A 310 5.59 -43.91 1.67
CA ASN A 310 5.44 -44.44 0.31
C ASN A 310 4.72 -43.43 -0.61
N SER A 311 3.66 -42.79 -0.11
CA SER A 311 2.95 -41.75 -0.86
C SER A 311 3.83 -40.53 -1.13
N ALA A 312 4.75 -40.18 -0.23
CA ALA A 312 5.71 -39.10 -0.44
C ALA A 312 6.72 -39.45 -1.54
N ILE A 313 7.22 -40.69 -1.57
CA ILE A 313 8.10 -41.22 -2.62
C ILE A 313 7.43 -41.14 -4.00
N GLU A 314 6.18 -41.62 -4.11
CA GLU A 314 5.43 -41.55 -5.36
C GLU A 314 5.30 -40.12 -5.89
N HIS A 315 5.00 -39.18 -4.99
CA HIS A 315 4.90 -37.76 -5.34
C HIS A 315 6.23 -37.17 -5.80
N ILE A 316 7.36 -37.48 -5.15
CA ILE A 316 8.65 -36.90 -5.54
C ILE A 316 9.13 -37.48 -6.88
N GLN A 317 8.94 -38.79 -7.09
CA GLN A 317 9.27 -39.46 -8.35
C GLN A 317 8.44 -38.89 -9.50
N HIS A 318 7.13 -38.74 -9.30
CA HIS A 318 6.24 -38.12 -10.28
C HIS A 318 6.60 -36.66 -10.57
N ALA A 319 7.00 -35.90 -9.54
CA ALA A 319 7.39 -34.50 -9.69
C ALA A 319 8.62 -34.33 -10.59
N TRP A 320 9.62 -35.20 -10.38
CA TRP A 320 10.91 -35.17 -11.08
C TRP A 320 10.94 -36.02 -12.35
N ARG A 321 9.89 -36.82 -12.60
CA ARG A 321 9.73 -37.69 -13.77
C ARG A 321 10.85 -38.74 -13.87
N THR A 322 11.25 -39.26 -12.72
CA THR A 322 12.19 -40.38 -12.61
C THR A 322 11.80 -41.23 -11.41
N GLU A 323 12.03 -42.53 -11.50
CA GLU A 323 11.82 -43.48 -10.41
C GLU A 323 13.07 -43.59 -9.50
N ASP A 324 14.21 -43.01 -9.92
CA ASP A 324 15.46 -43.07 -9.17
C ASP A 324 15.61 -41.86 -8.23
N LEU A 325 15.45 -42.10 -6.93
CA LEU A 325 15.59 -41.06 -5.90
C LEU A 325 17.03 -40.50 -5.82
N GLU A 326 18.05 -41.31 -6.07
CA GLU A 326 19.44 -40.85 -6.03
C GLU A 326 19.78 -39.98 -7.23
N GLU A 327 19.15 -40.25 -8.38
CA GLU A 327 19.21 -39.36 -9.53
C GLU A 327 18.62 -37.98 -9.19
N ILE A 328 17.47 -37.95 -8.52
CA ILE A 328 16.87 -36.69 -8.05
C ILE A 328 17.86 -35.97 -7.13
N ARG A 329 18.36 -36.66 -6.10
CA ARG A 329 19.30 -36.11 -5.09
C ARG A 329 20.54 -35.49 -5.74
N ALA A 330 21.12 -36.15 -6.74
CA ALA A 330 22.29 -35.67 -7.47
C ALA A 330 21.99 -34.43 -8.33
N ARG A 331 20.76 -34.31 -8.85
CA ARG A 331 20.39 -33.27 -9.83
C ARG A 331 19.80 -32.01 -9.21
N ILE A 332 19.42 -32.00 -7.92
CA ILE A 332 18.64 -30.87 -7.36
C ILE A 332 19.35 -29.52 -7.50
N TRP A 333 20.69 -29.49 -7.46
CA TRP A 333 21.48 -28.26 -7.52
C TRP A 333 22.10 -27.96 -8.89
N ILE A 334 21.93 -28.86 -9.86
CA ILE A 334 22.50 -28.71 -11.21
C ILE A 334 21.48 -27.95 -12.09
N ARG A 335 21.91 -27.47 -13.26
CA ARG A 335 21.01 -26.88 -14.26
C ARG A 335 19.89 -27.85 -14.63
N ILE A 336 18.70 -27.59 -14.11
CA ILE A 336 17.48 -28.34 -14.41
C ILE A 336 16.88 -27.82 -15.72
N GLN A 337 16.78 -28.70 -16.73
CA GLN A 337 16.23 -28.35 -18.04
C GLN A 337 14.71 -28.22 -18.04
N LEU A 338 14.02 -28.96 -17.16
CA LEU A 338 12.58 -28.95 -17.04
C LEU A 338 12.19 -28.84 -15.58
N LEU A 339 11.41 -27.81 -15.25
CA LEU A 339 10.94 -27.57 -13.88
C LEU A 339 10.20 -28.82 -13.35
N PRO A 340 10.52 -29.31 -12.14
CA PRO A 340 9.74 -30.37 -11.51
C PRO A 340 8.33 -29.87 -11.19
N ARG A 341 7.37 -30.79 -11.06
CA ARG A 341 5.98 -30.42 -10.76
C ARG A 341 5.87 -29.91 -9.33
N ILE A 342 5.79 -28.58 -9.21
CA ILE A 342 5.78 -27.83 -7.95
C ILE A 342 4.81 -28.40 -6.92
N SER A 343 3.57 -28.70 -7.34
CA SER A 343 2.53 -29.24 -6.44
C SER A 343 2.93 -30.58 -5.83
N ASP A 344 3.55 -31.44 -6.62
CA ASP A 344 3.89 -32.80 -6.22
C ASP A 344 5.14 -32.79 -5.34
N THR A 345 6.11 -31.91 -5.65
CA THR A 345 7.27 -31.69 -4.78
C THR A 345 6.85 -31.21 -3.39
N ARG A 346 5.90 -30.27 -3.31
CA ARG A 346 5.37 -29.81 -2.02
C ARG A 346 4.62 -30.92 -1.27
N LYS A 347 3.80 -31.69 -1.97
CA LYS A 347 3.05 -32.82 -1.38
C LYS A 347 3.99 -33.89 -0.82
N ALA A 348 5.04 -34.24 -1.56
CA ALA A 348 6.06 -35.18 -1.12
C ALA A 348 6.70 -34.72 0.19
N TYR A 349 7.20 -33.48 0.23
CA TYR A 349 7.76 -32.89 1.44
C TYR A 349 6.81 -32.94 2.64
N LEU A 350 5.55 -32.50 2.47
CA LEU A 350 4.59 -32.44 3.57
C LEU A 350 4.25 -33.82 4.13
N LYS A 351 4.08 -34.82 3.24
CA LYS A 351 3.78 -36.20 3.64
C LYS A 351 4.95 -36.85 4.36
N GLU A 352 6.17 -36.65 3.87
CA GLU A 352 7.37 -37.19 4.50
C GLU A 352 7.60 -36.57 5.89
N LYS A 353 7.37 -35.26 6.01
CA LYS A 353 7.39 -34.56 7.30
C LYS A 353 6.36 -35.14 8.26
N GLU A 354 5.12 -35.33 7.79
CA GLU A 354 4.03 -35.91 8.60
C GLU A 354 4.38 -37.33 9.07
N ALA A 355 4.98 -38.15 8.21
CA ALA A 355 5.44 -39.50 8.56
C ALA A 355 6.48 -39.49 9.69
N VAL A 356 7.47 -38.59 9.59
CA VAL A 356 8.51 -38.42 10.62
C VAL A 356 7.95 -37.86 11.92
N GLU A 357 7.08 -36.86 11.86
CA GLU A 357 6.44 -36.27 13.04
C GLU A 357 5.59 -37.29 13.79
N LEU A 358 4.82 -38.11 13.06
CA LEU A 358 4.03 -39.20 13.64
C LEU A 358 4.90 -40.20 14.41
N LEU A 359 6.06 -40.61 13.85
CA LEU A 359 6.97 -41.54 14.52
C LEU A 359 7.65 -40.92 15.74
N ARG A 360 8.08 -39.66 15.66
CA ARG A 360 8.70 -38.95 16.79
C ARG A 360 7.73 -38.85 17.98
N GLU A 361 6.50 -38.44 17.72
CA GLU A 361 5.46 -38.34 18.75
C GLU A 361 5.13 -39.71 19.37
N ALA A 362 5.16 -40.78 18.58
CA ALA A 362 4.91 -42.13 19.07
C ALA A 362 6.06 -42.62 19.97
N ILE A 363 7.32 -42.40 19.56
CA ILE A 363 8.50 -42.77 20.34
C ILE A 363 8.55 -42.01 21.67
N GLU A 364 8.26 -40.71 21.66
CA GLU A 364 8.25 -39.87 22.88
C GLU A 364 7.24 -40.36 23.93
N LYS A 365 6.13 -40.96 23.50
CA LYS A 365 5.14 -41.55 24.43
C LYS A 365 5.58 -42.87 25.05
N MET A 366 6.61 -43.51 24.51
CA MET A 366 7.16 -44.79 24.99
C MET A 366 8.33 -44.60 25.96
N THR A 367 8.91 -43.39 26.00
CA THR A 367 9.96 -42.97 26.95
C THR A 367 9.36 -42.26 28.15
#